data_AF-A0A8T3NQE3-F1
#
_entry.id   AF-A0A8T3NQE3-F1
#
_cell.length_a   1.000
_cell.length_b   1.000
_cell.length_c   1.000
_cell.angle_alpha   90.00
_cell.angle_beta   90.00
_cell.angle_gamma   90.00
#
_symmetry.space_group_name_H-M   'P 1'
#
loop_
_entity.id
_entity.type
_entity.pdbx_description
1 polymer ?
#
loop_
_entity_poly.entity_id
_entity_poly.type
_entity_poly.pdbx_seq_one_letter_code
_entity_poly.pdbx_strand_id
1 'polypeptide(L)'
;MRELRAGLSHWLDLVGRGESVVVTDRGRPVARLTRVDEAPAIQRLIEEGIVRPAKRPKTRAAGRPRIRAKATISEIVSEQRR
;
A
#
# COMPACT_ATOMS: atom_id res chain seq x y z
N MET A 1 19.87 9.61 12.37
CA MET A 1 19.27 10.69 13.19
C MET A 1 20.08 11.99 13.24
N ARG A 2 21.42 11.95 13.41
CA ARG A 2 22.25 13.19 13.42
C ARG A 2 22.04 14.07 12.18
N GLU A 3 21.98 13.48 10.99
CA GLU A 3 21.77 14.20 9.72
C GLU A 3 20.40 14.88 9.62
N LEU A 4 19.33 14.25 10.12
CA LEU A 4 17.99 14.87 10.12
C LEU A 4 17.96 16.12 11.00
N ARG A 5 18.63 16.06 12.16
CA ARG A 5 18.68 17.17 13.12
C ARG A 5 19.55 18.33 12.61
N ALA A 6 20.57 18.03 11.81
CA ALA A 6 21.50 19.02 11.26
C ALA A 6 21.00 19.70 9.97
N GLY A 7 20.02 19.11 9.27
CA GLY A 7 19.58 19.58 7.95
C GLY A 7 18.08 19.55 7.73
N LEU A 8 17.26 19.73 8.78
CA LEU A 8 15.80 19.62 8.68
C LEU A 8 15.22 20.48 7.55
N SER A 9 15.67 21.72 7.41
CA SER A 9 15.20 22.64 6.35
C SER A 9 15.42 22.09 4.95
N HIS A 10 16.57 21.46 4.68
CA HIS A 10 16.85 20.85 3.38
C HIS A 10 15.87 19.72 3.05
N TRP A 11 15.60 18.86 4.03
CA TRP A 11 14.64 17.77 3.86
C TRP A 11 13.20 18.27 3.69
N LEU A 12 12.82 19.33 4.40
CA LEU A 12 11.52 19.99 4.23
C LEU A 12 11.39 20.65 2.86
N ASP A 13 12.46 21.24 2.32
CA ASP A 13 12.49 21.81 0.96
C ASP A 13 12.25 20.72 -0.10
N LEU A 14 12.90 19.57 0.01
CA LEU A 14 12.69 18.43 -0.88
C LEU A 14 11.24 17.94 -0.80
N VAL A 15 10.70 17.80 0.40
CA VAL A 15 9.30 17.42 0.61
C VAL A 15 8.36 18.48 0.03
N GLY A 16 8.64 19.76 0.23
CA GLY A 16 7.91 20.87 -0.36
C GLY A 16 7.97 20.93 -1.89
N ARG A 17 8.87 20.20 -2.53
CA ARG A 17 8.91 20.02 -4.00
C ARG A 17 8.14 18.78 -4.48
N GLY A 18 7.59 17.98 -3.57
CA GLY A 18 6.84 16.76 -3.88
C GLY A 18 7.64 15.47 -3.70
N GLU A 19 8.84 15.52 -3.09
CA GLU A 19 9.59 14.30 -2.79
C GLU A 19 9.11 13.66 -1.47
N SER A 20 9.21 12.32 -1.39
CA SER A 20 8.97 11.61 -0.14
C SER A 20 10.29 11.17 0.49
N VAL A 21 10.53 11.55 1.74
CA VAL A 21 11.77 11.20 2.46
C VAL A 21 11.46 10.16 3.52
N VAL A 22 12.19 9.04 3.53
CA VAL A 22 12.07 8.00 4.57
C VAL A 22 13.16 8.21 5.62
N VAL A 23 12.76 8.45 6.87
CA VAL A 23 13.69 8.58 7.99
C VAL A 23 13.97 7.20 8.57
N THR A 24 15.25 6.84 8.66
CA THR A 24 15.70 5.58 9.26
C THR A 24 16.48 5.80 10.56
N ASP A 25 16.34 4.86 11.48
CA ASP A 25 17.22 4.69 12.64
C ASP A 25 17.90 3.32 12.54
N ARG A 26 19.24 3.30 12.51
CA ARG A 26 20.06 2.08 12.37
C ARG A 26 19.57 1.16 11.23
N GLY A 27 19.28 1.75 10.07
CA GLY A 27 18.80 1.04 8.88
C GLY A 27 17.33 0.62 8.92
N ARG A 28 16.59 0.91 10.01
CA ARG A 28 15.16 0.61 10.14
C ARG A 28 14.33 1.86 9.86
N PRO A 29 13.34 1.83 8.95
CA PRO A 29 12.42 2.95 8.76
C PRO A 29 11.64 3.25 10.05
N VAL A 30 11.63 4.52 10.46
CA VAL A 30 10.92 4.99 11.67
C VAL A 30 9.88 6.08 11.36
N ALA A 31 10.05 6.83 10.27
CA ALA A 31 9.09 7.84 9.83
C ALA A 31 9.19 8.08 8.32
N ARG A 32 8.19 8.77 7.76
CA ARG A 32 8.20 9.30 6.40
C ARG A 32 7.75 10.76 6.45
N LEU A 33 8.45 11.62 5.72
CA LEU A 33 8.04 13.00 5.46
C LEU A 33 7.44 13.07 4.05
N THR A 34 6.23 13.61 3.95
CA THR A 34 5.48 13.88 2.71
C THR A 34 4.78 15.22 2.84
N ARG A 35 4.35 15.83 1.72
CA ARG A 35 3.49 17.02 1.79
C ARG A 35 2.17 16.64 2.48
N VAL A 36 1.59 17.60 3.19
CA VAL A 36 0.36 17.39 3.98
C VAL A 36 -0.82 17.03 3.07
N ASP A 37 -0.90 17.70 1.95
CA ASP A 37 -1.91 17.59 0.90
C ASP A 37 -1.71 16.36 -0.01
N GLU A 38 -0.56 15.68 0.15
CA GLU A 38 -0.20 14.47 -0.54
C GLU A 38 -0.37 13.25 0.36
N ALA A 39 -1.45 13.25 1.16
CA ALA A 39 -1.90 12.03 1.81
C ALA A 39 -1.89 10.89 0.75
N PRO A 40 -1.23 9.75 1.04
CA PRO A 40 -1.17 8.64 0.09
C PRO A 40 -2.58 8.35 -0.43
N ALA A 41 -2.76 8.07 -1.72
CA ALA A 41 -4.11 7.93 -2.30
C ALA A 41 -5.03 7.01 -1.48
N ILE A 42 -4.48 5.94 -0.89
CA ILE A 42 -5.19 5.04 0.02
C ILE A 42 -5.68 5.73 1.31
N GLN A 43 -4.91 6.66 1.87
CA GLN A 43 -5.24 7.43 3.06
C GLN A 43 -6.45 8.34 2.81
N ARG A 44 -6.44 9.08 1.69
CA ARG A 44 -7.59 9.90 1.26
C ARG A 44 -8.85 9.06 1.11
N LEU A 45 -8.74 7.91 0.45
CA LEU A 45 -9.87 6.98 0.29
C LEU A 45 -10.36 6.38 1.62
N ILE A 46 -9.50 6.26 2.63
CA ILE A 46 -9.89 5.85 3.98
C ILE A 46 -10.68 6.97 4.66
N GLU A 47 -10.22 8.23 4.55
CA GLU A 47 -10.87 9.41 5.11
C GLU A 47 -12.24 9.67 4.47
N GLU A 48 -12.37 9.47 3.16
CA GLU A 48 -13.63 9.53 2.41
C GLU A 48 -14.58 8.35 2.72
N GLY A 49 -14.12 7.33 3.44
CA GLY A 49 -14.91 6.14 3.79
C GLY A 49 -15.10 5.13 2.65
N ILE A 50 -14.45 5.34 1.50
CA ILE A 50 -14.48 4.43 0.34
C ILE A 50 -13.67 3.15 0.63
N VAL A 51 -12.53 3.29 1.32
CA VAL A 51 -11.68 2.17 1.73
C VAL A 51 -11.79 1.94 3.22
N ARG A 52 -11.97 0.68 3.63
CA ARG A 52 -11.85 0.27 5.03
C ARG A 52 -10.46 -0.33 5.28
N PRO A 53 -9.68 0.19 6.24
CA PRO A 53 -8.40 -0.40 6.61
C PRO A 53 -8.55 -1.86 7.04
N ALA A 54 -7.55 -2.68 6.71
CA ALA A 54 -7.51 -4.05 7.18
C ALA A 54 -7.32 -4.08 8.71
N LYS A 55 -8.20 -4.79 9.42
CA LYS A 55 -8.08 -4.96 10.89
C LYS A 55 -6.95 -5.91 11.29
N ARG A 56 -6.43 -6.71 10.35
CA ARG A 56 -5.40 -7.73 10.58
C ARG A 56 -4.49 -7.85 9.35
N PRO A 57 -3.21 -8.21 9.52
CA PRO A 57 -2.31 -8.49 8.40
C PRO A 57 -2.86 -9.59 7.47
N LYS A 58 -2.54 -9.49 6.18
CA LYS A 58 -2.87 -10.54 5.21
C LYS A 58 -2.09 -11.81 5.56
N THR A 59 -2.80 -12.90 5.80
CA THR A 59 -2.21 -14.23 5.95
C THR A 59 -2.43 -15.06 4.69
N ARG A 60 -1.58 -16.07 4.47
CA ARG A 60 -1.84 -17.06 3.42
C ARG A 60 -3.12 -17.82 3.80
N ALA A 61 -4.01 -18.00 2.83
CA ALA A 61 -5.15 -18.90 2.99
C ALA A 61 -4.61 -20.34 3.09
N ALA A 62 -4.49 -20.84 4.32
CA ALA A 62 -4.08 -22.19 4.63
C ALA A 62 -5.25 -22.94 5.28
N GLY A 63 -5.24 -24.28 5.20
CA GLY A 63 -6.21 -25.12 5.90
C GLY A 63 -7.57 -25.29 5.25
N ARG A 64 -7.76 -24.86 3.99
CA ARG A 64 -8.96 -25.19 3.19
C ARG A 64 -8.57 -25.94 1.92
N PRO A 65 -9.29 -27.01 1.55
CA PRO A 65 -9.04 -27.72 0.30
C PRO A 65 -9.30 -26.77 -0.88
N ARG A 66 -8.47 -26.89 -1.93
CA ARG A 66 -8.68 -26.15 -3.17
C ARG A 66 -9.96 -26.66 -3.83
N ILE A 67 -10.82 -25.75 -4.27
CA ILE A 67 -11.97 -26.10 -5.10
C ILE A 67 -11.43 -26.63 -6.43
N ARG A 68 -11.83 -27.84 -6.82
CA ARG A 68 -11.53 -28.39 -8.14
C ARG A 68 -12.55 -27.85 -9.13
N ALA A 69 -12.06 -27.21 -10.20
CA ALA A 69 -12.92 -26.82 -11.31
C ALA A 69 -13.50 -28.08 -11.97
N LYS A 70 -14.78 -28.02 -12.36
CA LYS A 70 -15.48 -29.12 -13.04
C LYS A 70 -15.22 -29.14 -14.54
N ALA A 71 -14.91 -27.98 -15.12
CA ALA A 71 -14.64 -27.77 -16.53
C ALA A 71 -13.75 -26.54 -16.70
N THR A 72 -13.06 -26.44 -17.82
CA THR A 72 -12.33 -25.25 -18.21
C THR A 72 -13.29 -24.15 -18.67
N ILE A 73 -12.86 -22.89 -18.61
CA ILE A 73 -13.67 -21.76 -19.13
C ILE A 73 -13.99 -21.97 -20.62
N SER A 74 -13.05 -22.53 -21.39
CA SER A 74 -13.22 -22.82 -22.81
C SER A 74 -14.37 -23.79 -23.08
N GLU A 75 -14.49 -24.85 -22.26
CA GLU A 75 -15.58 -25.83 -22.36
C GLU A 75 -16.95 -25.20 -22.08
N ILE A 76 -17.06 -24.40 -21.01
CA ILE A 76 -18.31 -23.73 -20.63
C ILE A 76 -18.79 -22.76 -21.71
N VAL A 77 -17.87 -21.97 -22.29
CA VAL A 77 -18.21 -21.01 -23.35
C VAL A 77 -18.61 -21.73 -24.65
N SER A 78 -17.99 -22.86 -24.95
CA SER A 78 -18.33 -23.66 -26.13
C SER A 78 -19.73 -24.28 -26.04
N GLU A 79 -20.19 -24.61 -24.83
CA GLU A 79 -21.52 -25.15 -24.58
C GLU A 79 -22.63 -24.08 -24.66
N GLN A 80 -22.37 -22.86 -24.18
CA GLN A 80 -23.35 -21.74 -24.24
C GLN A 80 -23.61 -21.17 -25.65
N ARG A 81 -22.75 -21.48 -26.62
CA ARG A 81 -22.85 -20.97 -28.00
C ARG A 81 -23.60 -21.92 -28.95
N ARG A 82 -24.11 -23.05 -28.45
CA ARG A 82 -25.05 -23.91 -29.19
C ARG A 82 -26.47 -23.51 -28.88
#